data_AF-A0AAE4AAS2-F1
#
_entry.id   AF-A0AAE4AAS2-F1
#
_cell.length_a   1.000
_cell.length_b   1.000
_cell.length_c   1.000
_cell.angle_alpha   90.00
_cell.angle_beta   90.00
_cell.angle_gamma   90.00
#
_symmetry.space_group_name_H-M   'P 1'
#
loop_
_entity.id
_entity.type
_entity.pdbx_description
1 polymer ?
#
loop_
_entity_poly.entity_id
_entity_poly.type
_entity_poly.pdbx_seq_one_letter_code
_entity_poly.pdbx_strand_id
1 'polypeptide(L)'
;MPEFRFVHTYHPGVGWGFRCDERRIGGGSEHRPHDGLAGSRREAEAVAWFVLEGDAEELGQPLPRPEDVRIMHVLETPAAVSAPAA
;
A
#
# COMPACT_ATOMS: atom_id res chain seq x y z
N MET A 1 -3.43 16.37 -7.92
CA MET A 1 -2.81 15.09 -8.32
C MET A 1 -2.96 14.15 -7.13
N PRO A 2 -3.74 13.07 -7.24
CA PRO A 2 -3.83 12.06 -6.18
C PRO A 2 -2.46 11.46 -5.86
N GLU A 3 -2.16 11.31 -4.57
CA GLU A 3 -0.90 10.71 -4.09
C GLU A 3 -1.22 9.57 -3.12
N PHE A 4 -0.81 8.36 -3.48
CA PHE A 4 -0.92 7.17 -2.64
C PHE A 4 0.44 6.84 -2.06
N ARG A 5 0.52 6.77 -0.73
CA ARG A 5 1.73 6.34 -0.03
C ARG A 5 1.48 5.03 0.69
N PHE A 6 2.13 3.98 0.18
CA PHE A 6 2.09 2.64 0.76
C PHE A 6 3.35 2.38 1.57
N VAL A 7 3.19 2.10 2.86
CA VAL A 7 4.28 1.66 3.73
C VAL A 7 4.21 0.15 3.84
N HIS A 8 5.25 -0.54 3.35
CA HIS A 8 5.38 -1.98 3.36
C HIS A 8 6.19 -2.43 4.58
N THR A 9 5.63 -3.38 5.33
CA THR A 9 6.25 -3.94 6.53
C THR A 9 6.32 -5.46 6.40
N TYR A 10 7.47 -6.04 6.77
CA TYR A 10 7.62 -7.48 6.85
C TYR A 10 7.31 -7.98 8.26
N HIS A 11 6.45 -8.99 8.37
CA HIS A 11 6.08 -9.64 9.60
C HIS A 11 6.57 -11.10 9.60
N PRO A 12 7.54 -11.46 10.47
CA PRO A 12 8.04 -12.83 10.57
C PRO A 12 6.91 -13.84 10.80
N GLY A 13 6.90 -14.92 10.03
CA GLY A 13 5.86 -15.96 10.10
C GLY A 13 4.54 -15.62 9.41
N VAL A 14 4.35 -14.39 8.91
CA VAL A 14 3.14 -13.96 8.20
C VAL A 14 3.43 -13.53 6.76
N GLY A 15 4.50 -12.76 6.53
CA GLY A 15 4.87 -12.27 5.19
C GLY A 15 4.93 -10.75 5.10
N TRP A 16 4.84 -10.21 3.88
CA TRP A 16 4.79 -8.78 3.63
C TRP A 16 3.36 -8.26 3.66
N GLY A 17 3.12 -7.14 4.32
CA GLY A 17 1.86 -6.39 4.27
C GLY A 17 2.10 -4.91 3.97
N PHE A 18 1.04 -4.15 3.79
CA PHE A 18 1.14 -2.70 3.61
C PHE A 18 0.02 -1.92 4.30
N ARG A 19 0.32 -0.66 4.60
CA ARG A 19 -0.63 0.36 5.03
C ARG A 19 -0.63 1.52 4.04
N CYS A 20 -1.78 2.13 3.78
CA CYS A 20 -1.86 3.36 3.00
C CYS A 20 -2.15 4.55 3.93
N ASP A 21 -1.49 5.69 3.70
CA ASP A 21 -1.75 6.91 4.47
C ASP A 21 -3.06 7.61 4.07
N GLU A 22 -3.70 7.17 2.98
CA GLU A 22 -4.97 7.77 2.54
C GLU A 22 -6.12 7.34 3.45
N ARG A 23 -6.74 8.31 4.15
CA ARG A 23 -7.83 8.08 5.13
C ARG A 23 -9.05 7.35 4.55
N ARG A 24 -9.19 7.29 3.22
CA ARG A 24 -10.27 6.62 2.50
C ARG A 24 -10.05 5.12 2.32
N ILE A 25 -8.80 4.65 2.34
CA ILE A 25 -8.48 3.22 2.34
C ILE A 25 -8.70 2.70 3.76
N GLY A 26 -9.97 2.57 4.15
CA GLY A 26 -10.41 2.12 5.47
C GLY A 26 -10.06 0.67 5.81
N GLY A 27 -9.33 -0.01 4.93
CA GLY A 27 -8.75 -1.32 5.18
C GLY A 27 -7.24 -1.25 5.01
N GLY A 28 -6.49 -1.35 6.11
CA GLY A 28 -5.13 -1.88 6.00
C GLY A 28 -5.26 -3.27 5.36
N SER A 29 -4.44 -3.61 4.37
CA SER A 29 -4.45 -4.97 3.85
C SER A 29 -4.16 -5.88 5.04
N GLU A 30 -5.08 -6.76 5.41
CA GLU A 30 -4.74 -7.87 6.31
C GLU A 30 -3.46 -8.50 5.76
N HIS A 31 -2.50 -8.81 6.62
CA HIS A 31 -1.21 -9.36 6.20
C HIS A 31 -1.44 -10.73 5.55
N ARG A 32 -1.71 -10.72 4.26
CA ARG A 32 -1.81 -11.92 3.46
C ARG A 32 -0.39 -12.37 3.18
N PRO A 33 -0.09 -13.68 3.30
CA PRO A 33 1.21 -14.19 2.94
C PRO A 33 1.42 -13.99 1.45
N HIS A 34 2.10 -12.90 1.09
CA HIS A 34 2.67 -12.73 -0.23
C HIS A 34 4.02 -13.44 -0.27
N ASP A 35 4.29 -14.14 -1.37
CA ASP A 35 5.56 -14.82 -1.65
C ASP A 35 6.77 -13.87 -1.61
N GLY A 36 6.54 -12.55 -1.56
CA GLY A 36 7.56 -11.54 -1.29
C GLY A 36 7.04 -10.11 -1.44
N LEU A 37 7.95 -9.15 -1.25
CA LEU A 37 7.68 -7.71 -1.37
C LEU A 37 7.04 -7.34 -2.72
N ALA A 38 7.41 -8.02 -3.81
CA ALA A 38 6.84 -7.78 -5.14
C ALA A 38 5.34 -8.10 -5.20
N GLY A 39 4.87 -9.10 -4.45
CA GLY A 39 3.43 -9.40 -4.31
C GLY A 39 2.72 -8.26 -3.60
N SER A 40 3.26 -7.84 -2.46
CA SER A 40 2.72 -6.74 -1.66
C SER A 40 2.65 -5.42 -2.44
N ARG A 41 3.65 -5.11 -3.29
CA ARG A 41 3.63 -3.91 -4.16
C ARG A 41 2.52 -3.96 -5.22
N ARG A 42 2.36 -5.10 -5.90
CA ARG A 42 1.30 -5.29 -6.90
C ARG A 42 -0.10 -5.15 -6.28
N GLU A 43 -0.30 -5.71 -5.09
CA GLU A 43 -1.58 -5.55 -4.39
C GLU A 43 -1.82 -4.08 -3.99
N ALA A 44 -0.80 -3.40 -3.47
CA ALA A 44 -0.90 -1.98 -3.12
C ALA A 44 -1.28 -1.11 -4.34
N GLU A 45 -0.63 -1.31 -5.48
CA GLU A 45 -0.99 -0.61 -6.72
C GLU A 45 -2.43 -0.92 -7.17
N ALA A 46 -2.86 -2.18 -7.08
CA ALA A 46 -4.24 -2.56 -7.40
C ALA A 46 -5.26 -1.87 -6.48
N VAL A 47 -4.95 -1.72 -5.19
CA VAL A 47 -5.80 -0.98 -4.23
C VAL A 47 -5.90 0.50 -4.62
N ALA A 48 -4.79 1.15 -4.99
CA ALA A 48 -4.84 2.54 -5.44
C ALA A 48 -5.75 2.72 -6.66
N TRP A 49 -5.61 1.85 -7.67
CA TRP A 49 -6.45 1.89 -8.86
C TRP A 49 -7.92 1.63 -8.56
N PHE A 50 -8.23 0.66 -7.68
CA PHE A 50 -9.59 0.39 -7.25
C PHE A 50 -10.26 1.62 -6.61
N VAL A 51 -9.54 2.35 -5.75
CA VAL A 51 -10.05 3.59 -5.13
C VAL A 51 -10.29 4.66 -6.18
N LEU A 52 -9.35 4.85 -7.11
CA LEU A 52 -9.50 5.85 -8.18
C LEU A 52 -10.66 5.53 -9.13
N GLU A 53 -10.88 4.26 -9.46
CA GLU A 53 -12.03 3.81 -10.25
C GLU A 53 -13.34 4.12 -9.53
N GLY A 54 -13.43 3.81 -8.24
CA GLY A 54 -14.60 4.14 -7.42
C GLY A 54 -14.87 5.64 -7.32
N ASP A 55 -13.84 6.45 -7.07
CA ASP A 55 -13.95 7.92 -7.00
C ASP A 55 -14.38 8.51 -8.36
N ALA A 56 -13.84 8.01 -9.47
CA ALA A 56 -14.20 8.46 -10.81
C ALA A 56 -15.68 8.14 -11.12
N GLU A 57 -16.14 6.93 -10.79
CA GLU A 57 -17.53 6.53 -10.96
C GLU A 57 -18.48 7.37 -10.11
N GLU A 58 -18.20 7.53 -8.81
CA GLU A 58 -19.05 8.28 -7.87
C GLU A 58 -19.19 9.75 -8.28
N LEU A 59 -18.11 10.36 -8.79
CA LEU A 59 -18.08 11.76 -9.20
C LEU A 59 -18.53 11.98 -10.66
N GLY A 60 -18.79 10.92 -11.42
CA GLY A 60 -19.08 11.00 -12.85
C GLY A 60 -17.93 11.60 -13.67
N GLN A 61 -16.69 11.39 -13.22
CA GLN A 61 -15.48 11.93 -13.82
C GLN A 61 -14.71 10.83 -14.57
N PRO A 62 -13.89 11.17 -15.57
CA PRO A 62 -12.99 10.20 -16.17
C PRO A 62 -11.94 9.76 -15.15
N LEU A 63 -11.54 8.49 -15.23
CA LEU A 63 -10.39 7.98 -14.48
C LEU A 63 -9.13 8.82 -14.81
N PRO A 64 -8.33 9.23 -13.81
CA PRO A 64 -7.10 9.94 -14.07
C PRO A 64 -6.13 9.07 -14.87
N ARG A 65 -5.30 9.71 -15.71
CA ARG A 65 -4.27 9.00 -16.46
C ARG A 65 -3.11 8.62 -15.53
N PRO A 66 -2.33 7.58 -15.86
CA PRO A 66 -1.19 7.16 -15.04
C PRO A 66 -0.18 8.27 -14.72
N GLU A 67 0.06 9.20 -15.66
CA GLU A 67 0.94 10.36 -15.43
C GLU A 67 0.40 11.37 -14.40
N ASP A 68 -0.90 11.34 -14.11
CA ASP A 68 -1.60 12.23 -13.18
C ASP A 68 -1.74 11.61 -11.78
N VAL A 69 -1.13 10.45 -11.53
CA VAL A 69 -1.21 9.72 -10.26
C VAL A 69 0.20 9.44 -9.74
N ARG A 70 0.43 9.74 -8.47
CA ARG A 70 1.70 9.40 -7.82
C ARG A 70 1.51 8.27 -6.82
N ILE A 71 2.14 7.13 -7.08
CA ILE A 71 2.17 5.99 -6.17
C ILE A 71 3.57 5.87 -5.58
N MET A 72 3.68 5.97 -4.26
CA MET A 72 4.94 5.89 -3.51
C MET A 72 4.97 4.64 -2.64
N HIS A 73 5.98 3.81 -2.84
CA HIS A 73 6.26 2.66 -1.99
C HIS A 73 7.39 2.98 -1.02
N VAL A 74 7.08 2.94 0.27
CA VAL A 74 8.03 3.12 1.36
C VAL A 74 8.22 1.77 2.04
N LEU A 75 9.47 1.40 2.30
CA LEU A 75 9.76 0.24 3.14
C LEU A 75 9.93 0.69 4.57
N GLU A 76 9.12 0.15 5.47
CA GLU A 76 9.44 0.18 6.89
C GLU A 76 10.38 -0.99 7.16
N THR A 77 11.68 -0.74 6.98
CA THR A 77 12.66 -1.61 7.63
C THR A 77 12.41 -1.48 9.13
N PRO A 78 12.15 -2.58 9.86
CA PRO A 78 12.17 -2.51 11.30
C PRO A 78 13.54 -1.92 11.66
N ALA A 79 13.55 -0.76 12.33
CA ALA A 79 14.73 -0.34 13.07
C ALA A 79 15.09 -1.59 13.89
N ALA A 80 16.25 -2.17 13.59
CA ALA A 80 16.67 -3.46 14.10
C ALA A 80 16.13 -3.59 15.51
N VAL A 81 15.25 -4.57 15.75
CA VAL A 81 14.82 -4.91 17.10
C VAL A 81 16.08 -4.87 17.90
N SER A 82 16.23 -3.84 18.75
CA SER A 82 17.41 -3.66 19.55
C SER A 82 17.58 -5.00 20.24
N ALA A 83 18.64 -5.72 19.87
CA ALA A 83 18.94 -6.99 20.47
C ALA A 83 18.76 -6.80 21.98
N PRO A 84 18.04 -7.69 22.69
CA PRO A 84 18.03 -7.57 24.13
C PRO A 84 19.50 -7.55 24.56
N ALA A 85 19.89 -6.49 25.25
CA ALA A 85 21.15 -6.46 25.96
C ALA A 85 21.01 -7.48 27.10
N ALA A 86 21.51 -8.70 26.90
CA ALA A 86 21.86 -9.68 27.93
C ALA A 86 22.59 -10.87 27.30
#